data_AF-A0A5C4SJB5-F1
#
_entry.id   AF-A0A5C4SJB5-F1
#
_cell.length_a   1.000
_cell.length_b   1.000
_cell.length_c   1.000
_cell.angle_alpha   90.00
_cell.angle_beta   90.00
_cell.angle_gamma   90.00
#
_symmetry.space_group_name_H-M   'P 1'
#
loop_
_entity.id
_entity.type
_entity.pdbx_description
1 polymer ?
#
loop_
_entity_poly.entity_id
_entity_poly.type
_entity_poly.pdbx_seq_one_letter_code
_entity_poly.pdbx_strand_id
1 'polypeptide(L)'
;MKKILLFLVVILELNMAFAQSKNILALPENQAPEDRICFALYTVHDNILKLTAQFYPIKDYEPFSSLLQIKNGDIWETLQESDIEYPGYTSHFRIEHWDDTKQKNYRIVHNNKAFYEGTIQKNPNAKDEIVMAAFSCLSIYKRHGGQEPAKDIIDNLKKLKPDVLFFAGDQVYNHSEHYKNWIKFGESFGELISNTPTITIPDDHDVGQGNLWGNGGKKISSRDGDQGGYYMPVNYIKEVERTQTSHLPDPYDPTPIEQGIGVYYTNLTWGGISFAIIEDRKFKSGPKRVLEKKHYKDTREMDVDGATLLGERQLDFLEDWTTNWKDADMKAVLSQTIFTNLATHTPTIDKKQRYSTDANGWPQSGRNKALKVIRKSFSCMIAGDQHLGSVVHHGVEDWNNAGFSFAVPATSNFWMRWWNPDAPGKNRMKGAPDYTGEFKDAFHNKITVHAVANPTHKDNKPREDLLKGRAAGYGIIKFNKPNRQITFECWERNVDMFAPNSRPYTGWPVTCNQEDNFLIKNGYELPTLKLSKSNQVVTVRDRYTKDVIHSIRIKGNTYKPKVMYSGIYTVEVGEGEAMQSLYDLEAKTKNKDIISVEIL
;
A
#
# COMPACT_ATOMS: atom_id res chain seq x y z
N MET A 1 -51.67 -15.31 26.60
CA MET A 1 -50.85 -14.74 25.51
C MET A 1 -49.91 -13.59 25.90
N LYS A 2 -50.21 -12.72 26.89
CA LYS A 2 -49.30 -11.61 27.27
C LYS A 2 -48.04 -12.01 28.08
N LYS A 3 -48.00 -13.20 28.71
CA LYS A 3 -46.82 -13.66 29.49
C LYS A 3 -45.73 -14.39 28.66
N ILE A 4 -46.06 -14.86 27.45
CA ILE A 4 -45.09 -15.53 26.56
C ILE A 4 -44.30 -14.51 25.72
N LEU A 5 -44.90 -13.35 25.43
CA LEU A 5 -44.25 -12.28 24.67
C LEU A 5 -43.14 -11.58 25.47
N LEU A 6 -43.28 -11.50 26.81
CA LEU A 6 -42.28 -10.87 27.68
C LEU A 6 -41.01 -11.72 27.83
N PHE A 7 -41.13 -13.05 27.77
CA PHE A 7 -39.98 -13.97 27.88
C PHE A 7 -39.15 -14.03 26.58
N LEU A 8 -39.78 -13.80 25.42
CA LEU A 8 -39.12 -13.74 24.12
C LEU A 8 -38.35 -12.44 23.88
N VAL A 9 -38.82 -11.31 24.45
CA VAL A 9 -38.13 -10.02 24.37
C VAL A 9 -36.89 -9.99 25.27
N VAL A 10 -36.94 -10.62 26.44
CA VAL A 10 -35.77 -10.70 27.36
C VAL A 10 -34.67 -11.63 26.80
N ILE A 11 -35.01 -12.69 26.07
CA ILE A 11 -34.01 -13.58 25.43
C ILE A 11 -33.42 -12.94 24.15
N LEU A 12 -34.13 -12.04 23.47
CA LEU A 12 -33.58 -11.30 22.34
C LEU A 12 -32.62 -10.18 22.78
N GLU A 13 -32.91 -9.47 23.88
CA GLU A 13 -31.99 -8.47 24.41
C GLU A 13 -30.74 -9.09 25.05
N LEU A 14 -30.85 -10.29 25.63
CA LEU A 14 -29.69 -11.06 26.11
C LEU A 14 -28.81 -11.62 24.97
N ASN A 15 -29.25 -11.65 23.71
CA ASN A 15 -28.40 -12.07 22.58
C ASN A 15 -27.80 -10.91 21.78
N MET A 16 -28.33 -9.68 21.92
CA MET A 16 -27.73 -8.48 21.31
C MET A 16 -26.74 -7.75 22.22
N ALA A 17 -26.71 -8.04 23.52
CA ALA A 17 -25.80 -7.41 24.48
C ALA A 17 -24.48 -8.18 24.73
N PHE A 18 -24.26 -9.36 24.14
CA PHE A 18 -23.06 -10.18 24.38
C PHE A 18 -21.98 -10.12 23.28
N ALA A 19 -22.04 -9.15 22.35
CA ALA A 19 -21.00 -8.97 21.33
C ALA A 19 -19.95 -7.90 21.66
N GLN A 20 -20.12 -7.13 22.74
CA GLN A 20 -19.09 -6.23 23.26
C GLN A 20 -18.60 -6.69 24.64
N SER A 21 -17.27 -6.83 24.75
CA SER A 21 -16.49 -7.09 25.96
C SER A 21 -16.46 -8.52 26.51
N LYS A 22 -15.73 -9.40 25.83
CA LYS A 22 -14.56 -9.99 26.53
C LYS A 22 -13.36 -9.17 26.10
N ASN A 23 -12.49 -8.81 27.04
CA ASN A 23 -11.19 -8.21 26.73
C ASN A 23 -10.44 -9.22 25.84
N ILE A 24 -10.58 -9.11 24.51
CA ILE A 24 -9.94 -10.02 23.54
C ILE A 24 -8.40 -9.97 23.73
N LEU A 25 -7.97 -8.78 24.18
CA LEU A 25 -6.69 -8.09 24.07
C LEU A 25 -5.76 -7.68 25.24
N ALA A 26 -5.74 -8.19 26.48
CA ALA A 26 -5.12 -7.41 27.58
C ALA A 26 -3.62 -7.04 27.36
N LEU A 27 -3.25 -5.77 27.63
CA LEU A 27 -1.84 -5.35 27.73
C LEU A 27 -1.23 -6.00 28.98
N PRO A 28 0.08 -6.26 29.00
CA PRO A 28 0.75 -6.77 30.19
C PRO A 28 0.49 -5.85 31.39
N GLU A 29 -0.15 -6.37 32.43
CA GLU A 29 -0.49 -5.58 33.62
C GLU A 29 0.77 -5.07 34.33
N ASN A 30 1.89 -5.81 34.25
CA ASN A 30 3.16 -5.51 34.90
C ASN A 30 4.34 -5.56 33.91
N GLN A 31 4.40 -4.61 32.97
CA GLN A 31 5.63 -4.41 32.18
C GLN A 31 6.72 -3.82 33.08
N ALA A 32 7.85 -4.54 33.18
CA ALA A 32 9.01 -4.08 33.94
C ALA A 32 9.65 -2.87 33.24
N PRO A 33 10.30 -1.94 33.99
CA PRO A 33 10.90 -0.74 33.41
C PRO A 33 11.90 -1.01 32.28
N GLU A 34 12.58 -2.16 32.28
CA GLU A 34 13.52 -2.63 31.25
C GLU A 34 12.85 -2.96 29.90
N ASP A 35 11.54 -3.24 29.91
CA ASP A 35 10.79 -3.64 28.72
C ASP A 35 9.85 -2.53 28.23
N ARG A 36 10.08 -1.27 28.62
CA ARG A 36 9.13 -0.17 28.35
C ARG A 36 8.99 0.18 26.85
N ILE A 37 10.02 -0.10 26.05
CA ILE A 37 10.02 0.18 24.61
C ILE A 37 9.53 -1.06 23.86
N CYS A 38 8.43 -0.93 23.11
CA CYS A 38 7.83 -2.06 22.39
C CYS A 38 8.53 -2.29 21.04
N PHE A 39 8.61 -1.26 20.20
CA PHE A 39 9.29 -1.32 18.91
C PHE A 39 9.65 0.07 18.38
N ALA A 40 10.40 0.11 17.27
CA ALA A 40 10.59 1.32 16.49
C ALA A 40 10.43 1.07 14.99
N LEU A 41 9.85 2.05 14.29
CA LEU A 41 9.76 2.12 12.84
C LEU A 41 10.72 3.16 12.32
N TYR A 42 11.35 2.94 11.17
CA TYR A 42 12.19 3.94 10.53
C TYR A 42 12.07 3.92 9.00
N THR A 43 12.31 5.09 8.41
CA THR A 43 12.67 5.23 6.99
C THR A 43 13.85 6.17 6.84
N VAL A 44 14.55 6.06 5.72
CA VAL A 44 15.61 6.99 5.33
C VAL A 44 15.30 7.48 3.93
N HIS A 45 15.20 8.80 3.76
CA HIS A 45 14.91 9.44 2.49
C HIS A 45 15.63 10.79 2.41
N ASP A 46 16.23 11.12 1.27
CA ASP A 46 16.88 12.42 1.03
C ASP A 46 17.85 12.83 2.15
N ASN A 47 18.66 11.88 2.62
CA ASN A 47 19.61 12.05 3.74
C ASN A 47 18.94 12.45 5.06
N ILE A 48 17.71 12.00 5.30
CA ILE A 48 16.99 12.20 6.56
C ILE A 48 16.54 10.84 7.08
N LEU A 49 16.98 10.50 8.29
CA LEU A 49 16.43 9.39 9.06
C LEU A 49 15.26 9.92 9.88
N LYS A 50 14.08 9.34 9.68
CA LYS A 50 12.93 9.52 10.58
C LYS A 50 12.64 8.21 11.29
N LEU A 51 12.44 8.27 12.59
CA LEU A 51 12.21 7.11 13.44
C LEU A 51 11.12 7.40 14.47
N THR A 52 10.21 6.45 14.64
CA THR A 52 9.13 6.50 15.63
C THR A 52 9.28 5.34 16.59
N ALA A 53 9.52 5.65 17.86
CA ALA A 53 9.59 4.66 18.93
C ALA A 53 8.22 4.55 19.60
N GLN A 54 7.70 3.33 19.71
CA GLN A 54 6.44 3.00 20.35
C GLN A 54 6.71 2.38 21.74
N PHE A 55 6.07 2.93 22.76
CA PHE A 55 6.25 2.49 24.14
C PHE A 55 5.02 1.72 24.64
N TYR A 56 5.24 0.78 25.55
CA TYR A 56 4.21 0.33 26.50
C TYR A 56 3.79 1.51 27.41
N PRO A 57 2.67 1.42 28.16
CA PRO A 57 2.20 2.57 28.95
C PRO A 57 3.29 3.05 29.89
N ILE A 58 3.61 4.34 29.89
CA ILE A 58 4.56 4.93 30.85
C ILE A 58 3.91 4.92 32.23
N LYS A 59 4.65 4.48 33.26
CA LYS A 59 4.10 4.27 34.61
C LYS A 59 4.84 5.07 35.67
N ASP A 60 4.15 5.30 36.78
CA ASP A 60 4.70 5.94 37.99
C ASP A 60 5.40 7.28 37.69
N TYR A 61 6.63 7.44 38.15
CA TYR A 61 7.47 8.64 37.95
C TYR A 61 8.49 8.45 36.82
N GLU A 62 8.23 7.55 35.86
CA GLU A 62 9.08 7.41 34.67
C GLU A 62 9.05 8.69 33.82
N PRO A 63 10.21 9.10 33.26
CA PRO A 63 10.28 10.31 32.47
C PRO A 63 9.51 10.17 31.16
N PHE A 64 8.75 11.18 30.75
CA PHE A 64 8.11 11.23 29.42
C PHE A 64 9.10 11.67 28.34
N SER A 65 10.29 11.06 28.30
CA SER A 65 11.30 11.29 27.26
C SER A 65 12.07 10.02 26.92
N SER A 66 12.72 10.03 25.76
CA SER A 66 13.61 8.97 25.30
C SER A 66 14.73 9.51 24.43
N LEU A 67 15.82 8.75 24.33
CA LEU A 67 17.01 9.11 23.56
C LEU A 67 17.17 8.16 22.37
N LEU A 68 17.49 8.71 21.19
CA LEU A 68 18.03 7.94 20.08
C LEU A 68 19.56 7.98 20.15
N GLN A 69 20.17 6.80 20.16
CA GLN A 69 21.62 6.64 20.15
C GLN A 69 22.08 5.80 18.96
N ILE A 70 23.29 6.07 18.46
CA ILE A 70 23.97 5.23 17.47
C ILE A 70 25.26 4.68 18.04
N LYS A 71 25.69 3.52 17.53
CA LYS A 71 26.95 2.91 17.93
C LYS A 71 28.10 3.42 17.05
N ASN A 72 29.12 4.02 17.68
CA ASN A 72 30.36 4.44 17.04
C ASN A 72 31.54 3.71 17.70
N GLY A 73 32.08 2.70 17.01
CA GLY A 73 33.00 1.73 17.63
C GLY A 73 32.31 0.97 18.76
N ASP A 74 32.87 1.04 19.97
CA ASP A 74 32.30 0.43 21.18
C ASP A 74 31.46 1.40 22.03
N ILE A 75 31.32 2.65 21.59
CA ILE A 75 30.65 3.72 22.35
C ILE A 75 29.27 4.01 21.73
N TRP A 76 28.27 4.20 22.60
CA TRP A 76 26.96 4.70 22.21
C TRP A 76 26.93 6.23 22.30
N GLU A 77 26.63 6.88 21.19
CA GLU A 77 26.52 8.34 21.07
C GLU A 77 25.05 8.75 20.98
N THR A 78 24.64 9.75 21.77
CA THR A 78 23.27 10.28 21.71
C THR A 78 23.15 11.27 20.57
N LEU A 79 22.21 11.02 19.65
CA LEU A 79 21.92 11.91 18.54
C LEU A 79 20.84 12.94 18.89
N GLN A 80 19.78 12.50 19.56
CA GLN A 80 18.62 13.32 19.83
C GLN A 80 17.86 12.80 21.07
N GLU A 81 17.35 13.71 21.88
CA GLU A 81 16.29 13.45 22.87
C GLU A 81 14.93 13.85 22.29
N SER A 82 13.90 13.07 22.59
CA SER A 82 12.51 13.36 22.21
C SER A 82 11.59 13.10 23.39
N ASP A 83 10.60 13.97 23.57
CA ASP A 83 9.48 13.72 24.48
C ASP A 83 8.66 12.51 24.01
N ILE A 84 7.96 11.88 24.94
CA ILE A 84 6.96 10.82 24.67
C ILE A 84 5.59 11.50 24.60
N GLU A 85 4.98 11.49 23.43
CA GLU A 85 3.66 12.10 23.21
C GLU A 85 2.53 11.20 23.75
N TYR A 86 1.54 11.84 24.39
CA TYR A 86 0.31 11.21 24.88
C TYR A 86 -0.94 11.92 24.28
N PRO A 87 -1.99 11.18 23.86
CA PRO A 87 -2.16 9.72 23.90
C PRO A 87 -1.30 9.01 22.86
N GLY A 88 -1.14 7.68 22.97
CA GLY A 88 -0.40 6.85 22.01
C GLY A 88 1.01 6.44 22.44
N TYR A 89 1.65 7.17 23.35
CA TYR A 89 2.97 6.85 23.91
C TYR A 89 4.05 6.62 22.83
N THR A 90 4.33 7.64 22.04
CA THR A 90 5.33 7.61 20.95
C THR A 90 6.35 8.73 21.07
N SER A 91 7.61 8.44 20.77
CA SER A 91 8.66 9.46 20.56
C SER A 91 9.06 9.51 19.09
N HIS A 92 9.38 10.69 18.59
CA HIS A 92 9.65 10.96 17.17
C HIS A 92 11.03 11.58 17.00
N PHE A 93 11.85 10.98 16.15
CA PHE A 93 13.21 11.42 15.89
C PHE A 93 13.37 11.81 14.43
N ARG A 94 14.15 12.86 14.17
CA ARG A 94 14.50 13.34 12.84
C ARG A 94 15.98 13.71 12.83
N ILE A 95 16.78 12.92 12.14
CA ILE A 95 18.21 13.16 11.98
C ILE A 95 18.48 13.56 10.54
N GLU A 96 18.81 14.83 10.35
CA GLU A 96 19.20 15.38 9.05
C GLU A 96 20.65 15.02 8.71
N HIS A 97 21.00 15.12 7.42
CA HIS A 97 22.32 14.77 6.90
C HIS A 97 22.76 13.33 7.24
N TRP A 98 21.80 12.41 7.28
CA TRP A 98 22.05 11.00 7.50
C TRP A 98 22.82 10.38 6.32
N ASP A 99 23.98 9.80 6.64
CA ASP A 99 24.80 8.99 5.74
C ASP A 99 24.20 7.58 5.61
N ASP A 100 23.41 7.37 4.56
CA ASP A 100 22.75 6.10 4.23
C ASP A 100 23.66 5.13 3.45
N THR A 101 24.91 5.52 3.16
CA THR A 101 25.89 4.63 2.52
C THR A 101 26.44 3.58 3.50
N LYS A 102 26.20 3.79 4.80
CA LYS A 102 26.69 2.94 5.89
C LYS A 102 25.54 2.40 6.72
N GLN A 103 25.69 1.15 7.10
CA GLN A 103 24.85 0.54 8.11
C GLN A 103 25.28 1.07 9.49
N LYS A 104 24.32 1.40 10.35
CA LYS A 104 24.58 1.84 11.73
C LYS A 104 23.67 1.10 12.69
N ASN A 105 24.26 0.55 13.76
CA ASN A 105 23.48 0.03 14.87
C ASN A 105 22.95 1.22 15.67
N TYR A 106 21.68 1.16 16.05
CA TYR A 106 21.02 2.17 16.86
C TYR A 106 20.40 1.54 18.09
N ARG A 107 20.09 2.38 19.08
CA ARG A 107 19.19 2.02 20.16
C ARG A 107 18.34 3.19 20.62
N ILE A 108 17.14 2.87 21.10
CA ILE A 108 16.29 3.80 21.86
C ILE A 108 16.53 3.52 23.34
N VAL A 109 16.74 4.58 24.12
CA VAL A 109 16.96 4.50 25.56
C VAL A 109 15.83 5.23 26.27
N HIS A 110 15.24 4.58 27.27
CA HIS A 110 14.27 5.21 28.16
C HIS A 110 14.59 4.92 29.61
N ASN A 111 14.58 5.98 30.42
CA ASN A 111 14.84 5.95 31.86
C ASN A 111 16.15 5.25 32.25
N ASN A 112 17.14 5.21 31.36
CA ASN A 112 18.40 4.44 31.50
C ASN A 112 18.21 2.96 31.89
N LYS A 113 17.05 2.39 31.59
CA LYS A 113 16.67 1.02 31.97
C LYS A 113 16.20 0.21 30.77
N ALA A 114 15.31 0.79 29.96
CA ALA A 114 14.86 0.16 28.72
C ALA A 114 15.80 0.52 27.56
N PHE A 115 16.17 -0.51 26.81
CA PHE A 115 17.01 -0.40 25.62
C PHE A 115 16.38 -1.22 24.50
N TYR A 116 15.98 -0.56 23.40
CA TYR A 116 15.53 -1.23 22.19
C TYR A 116 16.59 -1.06 21.11
N GLU A 117 17.21 -2.15 20.67
CA GLU A 117 18.30 -2.13 19.70
C GLU A 117 17.84 -2.57 18.32
N GLY A 118 18.50 -2.02 17.30
CA GLY A 118 18.26 -2.41 15.91
C GLY A 118 19.36 -1.91 14.99
N THR A 119 19.09 -2.04 13.69
CA THR A 119 20.02 -1.64 12.64
C THR A 119 19.32 -0.75 11.64
N ILE A 120 19.84 0.47 11.46
CA ILE A 120 19.53 1.29 10.28
C ILE A 120 20.38 0.76 9.14
N GLN A 121 19.73 0.16 8.14
CA GLN A 121 20.41 -0.48 7.02
C GLN A 121 21.10 0.55 6.14
N LYS A 122 22.20 0.14 5.49
CA LYS A 122 22.72 0.89 4.35
C LYS A 122 21.71 0.83 3.21
N ASN A 123 21.58 1.90 2.45
CA ASN A 123 20.73 1.94 1.27
C ASN A 123 21.22 0.91 0.24
N PRO A 124 20.39 -0.08 -0.16
CA PRO A 124 20.82 -1.18 -1.02
C PRO A 124 20.90 -0.79 -2.51
N ASN A 125 21.23 0.46 -2.84
CA ASN A 125 21.31 0.98 -4.21
C ASN A 125 22.20 0.13 -5.14
N ALA A 126 23.25 -0.49 -4.61
CA ALA A 126 24.15 -1.36 -5.37
C ALA A 126 23.58 -2.77 -5.66
N LYS A 127 22.47 -3.18 -5.04
CA LYS A 127 21.83 -4.47 -5.35
C LYS A 127 21.13 -4.39 -6.70
N ASP A 128 21.20 -5.46 -7.48
CA ASP A 128 20.47 -5.58 -8.75
C ASP A 128 18.97 -5.83 -8.55
N GLU A 129 18.61 -6.54 -7.48
CA GLU A 129 17.23 -6.86 -7.13
C GLU A 129 16.91 -6.32 -5.73
N ILE A 130 15.81 -5.58 -5.65
CA ILE A 130 15.24 -5.09 -4.39
C ILE A 130 14.01 -5.91 -4.05
N VAL A 131 13.96 -6.42 -2.82
CA VAL A 131 12.87 -7.29 -2.36
C VAL A 131 12.02 -6.56 -1.33
N MET A 132 10.72 -6.42 -1.62
CA MET A 132 9.72 -5.95 -0.68
C MET A 132 8.91 -7.12 -0.14
N ALA A 133 8.70 -7.19 1.17
CA ALA A 133 7.65 -8.01 1.75
C ALA A 133 6.44 -7.13 2.11
N ALA A 134 5.26 -7.52 1.66
CA ALA A 134 4.04 -6.71 1.77
C ALA A 134 2.91 -7.47 2.48
N PHE A 135 2.20 -6.76 3.35
CA PHE A 135 1.20 -7.30 4.27
C PHE A 135 -0.04 -6.42 4.31
N SER A 136 -1.16 -7.00 4.72
CA SER A 136 -2.40 -6.29 4.99
C SER A 136 -3.26 -7.13 5.92
N CYS A 137 -4.20 -6.50 6.62
CA CYS A 137 -5.33 -7.20 7.24
C CYS A 137 -4.90 -8.28 8.26
N LEU A 138 -4.33 -7.81 9.37
CA LEU A 138 -3.93 -8.61 10.52
C LEU A 138 -5.06 -8.77 11.54
N SER A 139 -6.11 -9.53 11.20
CA SER A 139 -7.21 -9.83 12.12
C SER A 139 -6.71 -10.29 13.49
N ILE A 140 -7.39 -9.83 14.55
CA ILE A 140 -7.09 -10.18 15.95
C ILE A 140 -7.98 -11.32 16.48
N TYR A 141 -8.94 -11.80 15.69
CA TYR A 141 -9.95 -12.72 16.16
C TYR A 141 -9.44 -14.16 16.15
N LYS A 142 -9.38 -14.79 17.35
CA LYS A 142 -8.94 -16.18 17.54
C LYS A 142 -9.61 -17.16 16.56
N ARG A 143 -10.92 -17.04 16.35
CA ARG A 143 -11.71 -17.93 15.49
C ARG A 143 -11.33 -17.90 13.99
N HIS A 144 -10.42 -17.00 13.61
CA HIS A 144 -9.91 -16.81 12.24
C HIS A 144 -8.38 -16.84 12.19
N GLY A 145 -7.73 -17.40 13.22
CA GLY A 145 -6.26 -17.52 13.28
C GLY A 145 -5.55 -16.22 13.67
N GLY A 146 -6.29 -15.17 14.04
CA GLY A 146 -5.73 -13.86 14.35
C GLY A 146 -4.88 -13.77 15.62
N GLN A 147 -4.90 -14.83 16.45
CA GLN A 147 -4.03 -14.97 17.62
C GLN A 147 -2.93 -16.01 17.41
N GLU A 148 -2.84 -16.63 16.22
CA GLU A 148 -1.72 -17.51 15.91
C GLU A 148 -0.46 -16.67 15.73
N PRO A 149 0.68 -17.10 16.32
CA PRO A 149 1.94 -16.39 16.13
C PRO A 149 2.28 -16.25 14.64
N ALA A 150 2.83 -15.11 14.25
CA ALA A 150 3.35 -14.89 12.90
C ALA A 150 4.67 -15.64 12.62
N LYS A 151 4.98 -16.72 13.36
CA LYS A 151 6.28 -17.38 13.37
C LYS A 151 6.70 -17.87 11.98
N ASP A 152 5.75 -18.38 11.20
CA ASP A 152 5.95 -18.79 9.81
C ASP A 152 6.47 -17.62 8.95
N ILE A 153 5.90 -16.43 9.12
CA ILE A 153 6.34 -15.22 8.42
C ILE A 153 7.72 -14.79 8.93
N ILE A 154 7.91 -14.72 10.24
CA ILE A 154 9.18 -14.27 10.84
C ILE A 154 10.34 -15.18 10.43
N ASP A 155 10.18 -16.50 10.50
CA ASP A 155 11.22 -17.46 10.12
C ASP A 155 11.58 -17.35 8.63
N ASN A 156 10.57 -17.21 7.77
CA ASN A 156 10.78 -17.04 6.33
C ASN A 156 11.50 -15.72 6.02
N LEU A 157 11.06 -14.61 6.62
CA LEU A 157 11.64 -13.30 6.33
C LEU A 157 13.02 -13.10 6.94
N LYS A 158 13.35 -13.76 8.06
CA LYS A 158 14.73 -13.82 8.57
C LYS A 158 15.70 -14.48 7.60
N LYS A 159 15.23 -15.50 6.89
CA LYS A 159 16.01 -16.18 5.85
C LYS A 159 16.05 -15.36 4.55
N LEU A 160 14.91 -14.80 4.13
CA LEU A 160 14.79 -14.02 2.89
C LEU A 160 15.51 -12.67 2.95
N LYS A 161 15.45 -12.00 4.11
CA LYS A 161 15.99 -10.65 4.37
C LYS A 161 15.49 -9.61 3.36
N PRO A 162 14.18 -9.29 3.36
CA PRO A 162 13.65 -8.24 2.49
C PRO A 162 14.35 -6.89 2.76
N ASP A 163 14.44 -6.07 1.72
CA ASP A 163 15.08 -4.74 1.77
C ASP A 163 14.15 -3.67 2.33
N VAL A 164 12.83 -3.88 2.23
CA VAL A 164 11.78 -3.00 2.74
C VAL A 164 10.53 -3.80 3.10
N LEU A 165 9.84 -3.39 4.16
CA LEU A 165 8.55 -3.93 4.56
C LEU A 165 7.45 -2.94 4.22
N PHE A 166 6.30 -3.42 3.76
CA PHE A 166 5.11 -2.61 3.53
C PHE A 166 3.89 -3.22 4.21
N PHE A 167 3.20 -2.43 5.04
CA PHE A 167 1.91 -2.80 5.63
C PHE A 167 0.85 -1.85 5.10
N ALA A 168 -0.03 -2.38 4.24
CA ALA A 168 -0.99 -1.66 3.42
C ALA A 168 -2.29 -1.26 4.16
N GLY A 169 -2.32 -1.32 5.49
CA GLY A 169 -3.52 -1.05 6.27
C GLY A 169 -4.08 -2.26 7.00
N ASP A 170 -5.04 -1.99 7.87
CA ASP A 170 -5.68 -2.97 8.74
C ASP A 170 -4.69 -3.73 9.61
N GLN A 171 -3.70 -3.01 10.15
CA GLN A 171 -2.79 -3.54 11.15
C GLN A 171 -3.54 -3.73 12.48
N VAL A 172 -4.58 -2.92 12.71
CA VAL A 172 -5.44 -2.97 13.90
C VAL A 172 -6.91 -3.18 13.53
N TYR A 173 -7.51 -4.27 14.03
CA TYR A 173 -8.92 -4.61 13.82
C TYR A 173 -9.86 -4.18 14.94
N ASN A 174 -9.34 -3.75 16.09
CA ASN A 174 -10.17 -3.28 17.19
C ASN A 174 -10.57 -1.83 16.96
N HIS A 175 -11.86 -1.62 16.73
CA HIS A 175 -12.38 -0.32 16.33
C HIS A 175 -12.46 0.75 17.43
N SER A 176 -11.99 0.46 18.65
CA SER A 176 -12.05 1.40 19.77
C SER A 176 -10.76 1.47 20.60
N GLU A 177 -9.82 0.54 20.40
CA GLU A 177 -8.60 0.44 21.21
C GLU A 177 -7.37 0.33 20.30
N HIS A 178 -7.06 1.40 19.54
CA HIS A 178 -5.96 1.39 18.57
C HIS A 178 -4.61 1.05 19.22
N TYR A 179 -4.18 1.89 20.16
CA TYR A 179 -2.91 1.74 20.88
C TYR A 179 -2.62 0.31 21.35
N LYS A 180 -3.59 -0.31 22.04
CA LYS A 180 -3.45 -1.66 22.59
C LYS A 180 -3.20 -2.74 21.54
N ASN A 181 -3.81 -2.60 20.36
CA ASN A 181 -3.65 -3.56 19.28
C ASN A 181 -2.43 -3.21 18.41
N TRP A 182 -2.07 -1.93 18.33
CA TRP A 182 -0.82 -1.48 17.72
C TRP A 182 0.41 -2.01 18.46
N ILE A 183 0.34 -2.13 19.79
CA ILE A 183 1.35 -2.84 20.59
C ILE A 183 1.46 -4.32 20.17
N LYS A 184 0.34 -4.99 19.89
CA LYS A 184 0.36 -6.40 19.42
C LYS A 184 0.95 -6.57 18.03
N PHE A 185 0.75 -5.58 17.16
CA PHE A 185 1.47 -5.50 15.90
C PHE A 185 3.00 -5.45 16.14
N GLY A 186 3.43 -4.56 17.05
CA GLY A 186 4.81 -4.46 17.49
C GLY A 186 5.40 -5.75 18.06
N GLU A 187 4.68 -6.42 18.95
CA GLU A 187 5.08 -7.72 19.51
C GLU A 187 5.23 -8.81 18.44
N SER A 188 4.44 -8.73 17.36
CA SER A 188 4.44 -9.73 16.30
C SER A 188 5.58 -9.53 15.30
N PHE A 189 5.87 -8.27 14.93
CA PHE A 189 6.81 -7.94 13.85
C PHE A 189 8.06 -7.19 14.31
N GLY A 190 8.17 -6.85 15.60
CA GLY A 190 9.25 -6.10 16.25
C GLY A 190 10.66 -6.55 15.86
N GLU A 191 10.84 -7.85 15.74
CA GLU A 191 12.11 -8.47 15.38
C GLU A 191 12.53 -8.18 13.92
N LEU A 192 11.58 -8.07 12.98
CA LEU A 192 11.88 -7.72 11.60
C LEU A 192 12.04 -6.20 11.42
N ILE A 193 11.13 -5.42 12.02
CA ILE A 193 11.07 -3.97 11.86
C ILE A 193 12.25 -3.24 12.51
N SER A 194 12.82 -3.80 13.59
CA SER A 194 14.05 -3.27 14.21
C SER A 194 15.22 -3.15 13.22
N ASN A 195 15.22 -3.96 12.17
CA ASN A 195 16.33 -4.10 11.24
C ASN A 195 15.97 -3.81 9.78
N THR A 196 14.72 -3.43 9.47
CA THR A 196 14.26 -3.27 8.09
C THR A 196 13.43 -1.99 7.96
N PRO A 197 13.73 -1.10 6.99
CA PRO A 197 12.89 0.06 6.73
C PRO A 197 11.45 -0.39 6.50
N THR A 198 10.51 0.25 7.18
CA THR A 198 9.13 -0.22 7.22
C THR A 198 8.19 0.91 6.84
N ILE A 199 7.36 0.69 5.84
CA ILE A 199 6.29 1.58 5.42
C ILE A 199 4.99 1.05 5.99
N THR A 200 4.29 1.85 6.78
CA THR A 200 2.95 1.53 7.28
C THR A 200 2.01 2.66 6.90
N ILE A 201 0.80 2.32 6.46
CA ILE A 201 -0.29 3.26 6.19
C ILE A 201 -1.57 2.75 6.86
N PRO A 202 -2.39 3.60 7.49
CA PRO A 202 -3.68 3.18 8.05
C PRO A 202 -4.74 2.98 6.96
N ASP A 203 -5.62 2.01 7.20
CA ASP A 203 -6.90 1.85 6.47
C ASP A 203 -8.11 2.01 7.44
N ASP A 204 -9.26 1.48 7.06
CA ASP A 204 -10.55 1.70 7.70
C ASP A 204 -10.64 1.09 9.10
N HIS A 205 -10.16 -0.14 9.30
CA HIS A 205 -10.21 -0.77 10.61
C HIS A 205 -9.32 -0.07 11.63
N ASP A 206 -8.18 0.49 11.20
CA ASP A 206 -7.26 1.21 12.07
C ASP A 206 -7.91 2.46 12.67
N VAL A 207 -8.72 3.18 11.88
CA VAL A 207 -9.42 4.40 12.31
C VAL A 207 -10.77 4.12 13.00
N GLY A 208 -11.09 2.84 13.20
CA GLY A 208 -12.27 2.40 13.95
C GLY A 208 -13.54 2.27 13.12
N GLN A 209 -13.42 2.04 11.82
CA GLN A 209 -14.53 1.84 10.89
C GLN A 209 -14.40 0.50 10.16
N GLY A 210 -15.49 -0.03 9.61
CA GLY A 210 -15.45 -1.25 8.77
C GLY A 210 -15.32 -0.98 7.28
N ASN A 211 -15.42 0.30 6.90
CA ASN A 211 -15.19 0.89 5.58
C ASN A 211 -14.82 2.38 5.76
N LEU A 212 -13.90 2.90 4.96
CA LEU A 212 -13.48 4.31 5.02
C LEU A 212 -13.62 4.99 3.66
N TRP A 213 -14.49 6.00 3.66
CA TRP A 213 -14.51 7.06 2.66
C TRP A 213 -14.19 8.36 3.42
N GLY A 214 -12.94 8.77 3.47
CA GLY A 214 -12.47 9.82 4.40
C GLY A 214 -13.04 11.21 4.08
N ASN A 215 -13.47 11.43 2.84
CA ASN A 215 -14.25 12.61 2.42
C ASN A 215 -13.65 13.95 2.88
N GLY A 216 -12.31 14.05 2.88
CA GLY A 216 -11.59 15.25 3.28
C GLY A 216 -11.59 15.51 4.79
N GLY A 217 -11.81 14.49 5.62
CA GLY A 217 -11.67 14.61 7.08
C GLY A 217 -12.94 15.00 7.82
N LYS A 218 -14.11 14.96 7.16
CA LYS A 218 -15.39 15.35 7.75
C LYS A 218 -15.72 14.56 9.01
N LYS A 219 -16.39 15.19 9.97
CA LYS A 219 -16.99 14.48 11.11
C LYS A 219 -18.31 13.84 10.69
N ILE A 220 -18.51 12.58 11.07
CA ILE A 220 -19.77 11.86 10.86
C ILE A 220 -20.33 11.30 12.16
N SER A 221 -21.63 11.03 12.18
CA SER A 221 -22.34 10.48 13.34
C SER A 221 -22.54 8.96 13.29
N SER A 222 -22.25 8.31 12.15
CA SER A 222 -22.36 6.86 11.97
C SER A 222 -20.99 6.24 11.74
N ARG A 223 -20.77 5.07 12.36
CA ARG A 223 -19.55 4.28 12.18
C ARG A 223 -19.52 3.52 10.84
N ASP A 224 -20.64 3.45 10.12
CA ASP A 224 -20.71 2.82 8.80
C ASP A 224 -19.84 3.54 7.75
N GLY A 225 -19.44 4.80 8.00
CA GLY A 225 -18.54 5.56 7.13
C GLY A 225 -19.16 6.04 5.80
N ASP A 226 -20.32 5.52 5.40
CA ASP A 226 -20.88 5.70 4.06
C ASP A 226 -21.36 7.11 3.69
N GLN A 227 -21.55 8.01 4.67
CA GLN A 227 -21.73 9.46 4.46
C GLN A 227 -20.42 10.17 4.10
N GLY A 228 -19.29 9.50 4.35
CA GLY A 228 -17.95 9.99 4.13
C GLY A 228 -17.44 10.85 5.28
N GLY A 229 -16.38 10.41 5.93
CA GLY A 229 -15.72 11.07 7.06
C GLY A 229 -15.25 10.10 8.13
N TYR A 230 -14.95 10.67 9.30
CA TYR A 230 -14.44 9.99 10.49
C TYR A 230 -15.47 10.03 11.63
N TYR A 231 -15.77 8.84 12.16
CA TYR A 231 -16.67 8.66 13.31
C TYR A 231 -15.96 8.88 14.65
N MET A 232 -14.75 8.33 14.79
CA MET A 232 -14.00 8.38 16.06
C MET A 232 -13.58 9.82 16.39
N PRO A 233 -13.37 10.16 17.68
CA PRO A 233 -12.90 11.49 18.08
C PRO A 233 -11.61 11.87 17.34
N VAL A 234 -11.50 13.13 16.92
CA VAL A 234 -10.35 13.59 16.11
C VAL A 234 -8.99 13.31 16.76
N ASN A 235 -8.88 13.38 18.09
CA ASN A 235 -7.63 13.06 18.79
C ASN A 235 -7.23 11.58 18.65
N TYR A 236 -8.21 10.67 18.60
CA TYR A 236 -7.95 9.26 18.29
C TYR A 236 -7.47 9.12 16.85
N ILE A 237 -8.11 9.79 15.88
CA ILE A 237 -7.68 9.74 14.47
C ILE A 237 -6.24 10.25 14.30
N LYS A 238 -5.89 11.35 14.98
CA LYS A 238 -4.53 11.90 15.00
C LYS A 238 -3.52 10.94 15.64
N GLU A 239 -3.92 10.25 16.71
CA GLU A 239 -3.09 9.21 17.33
C GLU A 239 -2.83 8.06 16.35
N VAL A 240 -3.86 7.54 15.69
CA VAL A 240 -3.73 6.47 14.68
C VAL A 240 -2.80 6.90 13.54
N GLU A 241 -3.02 8.08 12.97
CA GLU A 241 -2.18 8.60 11.89
C GLU A 241 -0.73 8.76 12.33
N ARG A 242 -0.49 9.41 13.47
CA ARG A 242 0.86 9.68 13.96
C ARG A 242 1.62 8.40 14.30
N THR A 243 1.00 7.48 15.03
CA THR A 243 1.63 6.20 15.43
C THR A 243 2.01 5.33 14.24
N GLN A 244 1.27 5.43 13.13
CA GLN A 244 1.50 4.63 11.93
C GLN A 244 2.32 5.35 10.85
N THR A 245 2.51 6.67 10.88
CA THR A 245 3.07 7.38 9.71
C THR A 245 4.14 8.43 10.02
N SER A 246 4.41 8.76 11.29
CA SER A 246 5.34 9.85 11.61
C SER A 246 6.80 9.57 11.21
N HIS A 247 7.18 8.30 11.03
CA HIS A 247 8.50 7.88 10.53
C HIS A 247 8.62 7.89 9.01
N LEU A 248 7.53 8.13 8.27
CA LEU A 248 7.57 8.30 6.81
C LEU A 248 8.22 9.64 6.44
N PRO A 249 8.70 9.80 5.19
CA PRO A 249 9.15 11.09 4.68
C PRO A 249 8.09 12.18 4.85
N ASP A 250 8.53 13.44 4.85
CA ASP A 250 7.59 14.55 5.04
C ASP A 250 6.52 14.56 3.94
N PRO A 251 5.26 14.90 4.27
CA PRO A 251 4.19 14.90 3.28
C PRO A 251 4.49 15.90 2.15
N TYR A 252 4.11 15.56 0.91
CA TYR A 252 4.33 16.43 -0.25
C TYR A 252 3.70 17.81 -0.05
N ASP A 253 2.45 17.84 0.45
CA ASP A 253 1.81 19.05 0.94
C ASP A 253 1.22 18.74 2.33
N PRO A 254 1.82 19.26 3.42
CA PRO A 254 1.44 18.93 4.79
C PRO A 254 0.17 19.64 5.29
N THR A 255 -0.54 20.39 4.43
CA THR A 255 -1.75 21.11 4.82
C THR A 255 -2.79 20.16 5.42
N PRO A 256 -3.21 20.34 6.69
CA PRO A 256 -4.22 19.50 7.31
C PRO A 256 -5.56 19.57 6.58
N ILE A 257 -6.34 18.49 6.65
CA ILE A 257 -7.72 18.45 6.15
C ILE A 257 -8.71 18.90 7.23
N GLU A 258 -10.02 18.69 7.02
CA GLU A 258 -11.03 19.06 8.01
C GLU A 258 -10.76 18.42 9.38
N GLN A 259 -11.22 19.09 10.45
CA GLN A 259 -10.90 18.78 11.84
C GLN A 259 -9.40 18.92 12.20
N GLY A 260 -8.57 19.41 11.27
CA GLY A 260 -7.13 19.54 11.45
C GLY A 260 -6.42 18.19 11.52
N ILE A 261 -6.99 17.14 10.91
CA ILE A 261 -6.33 15.84 10.71
C ILE A 261 -5.18 16.06 9.73
N GLY A 262 -4.03 15.45 9.98
CA GLY A 262 -2.88 15.57 9.09
C GLY A 262 -3.05 14.76 7.81
N VAL A 263 -1.95 14.70 7.07
CA VAL A 263 -1.78 13.96 5.81
C VAL A 263 -0.37 13.40 5.78
N TYR A 264 -0.16 12.31 5.06
CA TYR A 264 1.12 11.61 4.95
C TYR A 264 1.48 11.17 3.53
N TYR A 265 0.66 11.48 2.51
CA TYR A 265 1.04 11.15 1.13
C TYR A 265 2.38 11.80 0.76
N THR A 266 3.30 10.98 0.29
CA THR A 266 4.71 11.34 0.07
C THR A 266 5.38 10.30 -0.84
N ASN A 267 6.67 10.45 -1.12
CA ASN A 267 7.48 9.42 -1.76
C ASN A 267 8.64 8.96 -0.86
N LEU A 268 9.05 7.70 -1.04
CA LEU A 268 10.26 7.14 -0.45
C LEU A 268 11.10 6.50 -1.56
N THR A 269 12.34 6.94 -1.74
CA THR A 269 13.29 6.26 -2.64
C THR A 269 14.26 5.41 -1.84
N TRP A 270 14.25 4.09 -2.05
CA TRP A 270 15.09 3.12 -1.35
C TRP A 270 15.56 2.01 -2.28
N GLY A 271 16.86 1.71 -2.30
CA GLY A 271 17.45 0.67 -3.16
C GLY A 271 17.39 0.94 -4.67
N GLY A 272 17.12 2.18 -5.07
CA GLY A 272 16.82 2.53 -6.47
C GLY A 272 15.35 2.36 -6.84
N ILE A 273 14.44 2.11 -5.90
CA ILE A 273 12.99 2.07 -6.18
C ILE A 273 12.35 3.29 -5.52
N SER A 274 11.63 4.09 -6.30
CA SER A 274 10.81 5.18 -5.75
C SER A 274 9.39 4.68 -5.52
N PHE A 275 8.94 4.75 -4.27
CA PHE A 275 7.60 4.39 -3.85
C PHE A 275 6.78 5.66 -3.65
N ALA A 276 5.71 5.85 -4.42
CA ALA A 276 4.68 6.84 -4.07
C ALA A 276 3.76 6.22 -3.03
N ILE A 277 3.67 6.84 -1.86
CA ILE A 277 2.79 6.44 -0.75
C ILE A 277 1.57 7.35 -0.79
N ILE A 278 0.38 6.77 -0.98
CA ILE A 278 -0.87 7.54 -1.12
C ILE A 278 -1.87 7.22 -0.01
N GLU A 279 -2.82 8.14 0.14
CA GLU A 279 -3.94 8.08 1.08
C GLU A 279 -5.26 7.91 0.31
N ASP A 280 -5.42 6.75 -0.32
CA ASP A 280 -6.51 6.53 -1.28
C ASP A 280 -7.92 6.57 -0.66
N ARG A 281 -8.01 6.38 0.67
CA ARG A 281 -9.22 6.54 1.45
C ARG A 281 -9.52 7.98 1.82
N LYS A 282 -8.50 8.81 2.05
CA LYS A 282 -8.61 10.05 2.83
C LYS A 282 -9.55 11.09 2.19
N PHE A 283 -9.51 11.19 0.88
CA PHE A 283 -10.30 12.17 0.13
C PHE A 283 -11.50 11.54 -0.58
N LYS A 284 -11.65 10.21 -0.47
CA LYS A 284 -12.67 9.46 -1.19
C LYS A 284 -14.07 9.87 -0.72
N SER A 285 -14.97 10.14 -1.67
CA SER A 285 -16.35 10.52 -1.39
C SER A 285 -17.13 9.38 -0.75
N GLY A 286 -17.94 9.68 0.28
CA GLY A 286 -18.88 8.71 0.83
C GLY A 286 -20.03 8.43 -0.15
N PRO A 287 -20.39 7.16 -0.42
CA PRO A 287 -21.42 6.83 -1.40
C PRO A 287 -22.78 7.44 -1.05
N LYS A 288 -23.23 7.47 0.21
CA LYS A 288 -24.52 8.07 0.58
C LYS A 288 -24.55 9.60 0.47
N ARG A 289 -23.39 10.25 0.39
CA ARG A 289 -23.31 11.70 0.18
C ARG A 289 -23.57 12.08 -1.27
N VAL A 290 -23.08 11.27 -2.21
CA VAL A 290 -23.06 11.61 -3.64
C VAL A 290 -24.03 10.78 -4.49
N LEU A 291 -24.48 9.62 -4.00
CA LEU A 291 -25.41 8.75 -4.69
C LEU A 291 -26.83 8.91 -4.14
N GLU A 292 -27.79 9.09 -5.05
CA GLU A 292 -29.20 9.31 -4.68
C GLU A 292 -29.94 8.01 -4.31
N LYS A 293 -29.54 6.88 -4.92
CA LYS A 293 -30.20 5.58 -4.74
C LYS A 293 -29.37 4.68 -3.83
N LYS A 294 -30.04 3.82 -3.06
CA LYS A 294 -29.40 2.75 -2.28
C LYS A 294 -28.91 1.58 -3.15
N HIS A 295 -29.59 1.34 -4.27
CA HIS A 295 -29.31 0.23 -5.18
C HIS A 295 -29.36 0.70 -6.63
N TYR A 296 -28.34 0.33 -7.39
CA TYR A 296 -28.22 0.65 -8.81
C TYR A 296 -28.32 -0.61 -9.66
N LYS A 297 -29.11 -0.54 -10.74
CA LYS A 297 -29.20 -1.67 -11.67
C LYS A 297 -27.95 -1.76 -12.55
N ASP A 298 -27.59 -0.62 -13.13
CA ASP A 298 -26.36 -0.37 -13.88
C ASP A 298 -25.47 0.54 -13.03
N THR A 299 -24.23 0.11 -12.77
CA THR A 299 -23.27 0.85 -11.94
C THR A 299 -22.65 2.04 -12.66
N ARG A 300 -22.87 2.21 -13.97
CA ARG A 300 -22.51 3.45 -14.68
C ARG A 300 -23.23 4.67 -14.10
N GLU A 301 -24.45 4.49 -13.60
CA GLU A 301 -25.19 5.55 -12.90
C GLU A 301 -24.53 5.99 -11.59
N MET A 302 -23.56 5.23 -11.07
CA MET A 302 -22.82 5.56 -9.85
C MET A 302 -21.59 6.43 -10.13
N ASP A 303 -21.21 6.63 -11.39
CA ASP A 303 -20.16 7.57 -11.77
C ASP A 303 -20.77 8.97 -11.89
N VAL A 304 -20.86 9.66 -10.75
CA VAL A 304 -21.54 10.95 -10.64
C VAL A 304 -20.54 12.09 -10.52
N ASP A 305 -20.91 13.24 -11.07
CA ASP A 305 -20.12 14.47 -10.94
C ASP A 305 -19.91 14.84 -9.46
N GLY A 306 -18.69 15.25 -9.11
CA GLY A 306 -18.31 15.61 -7.74
C GLY A 306 -18.01 14.41 -6.82
N ALA A 307 -18.08 13.16 -7.32
CA ALA A 307 -17.50 12.03 -6.62
C ALA A 307 -15.96 12.04 -6.76
N THR A 308 -15.26 11.97 -5.63
CA THR A 308 -13.80 12.06 -5.55
C THR A 308 -13.22 10.71 -5.12
N LEU A 309 -12.06 10.36 -5.69
CA LEU A 309 -11.23 9.24 -5.22
C LEU A 309 -10.01 9.78 -4.44
N LEU A 310 -8.93 10.14 -5.14
CA LEU A 310 -7.69 10.62 -4.51
C LEU A 310 -7.74 12.09 -4.09
N GLY A 311 -8.57 12.91 -4.77
CA GLY A 311 -8.55 14.37 -4.62
C GLY A 311 -7.40 15.01 -5.39
N GLU A 312 -7.54 16.30 -5.71
CA GLU A 312 -6.58 17.00 -6.59
C GLU A 312 -5.17 17.05 -5.98
N ARG A 313 -5.03 17.31 -4.67
CA ARG A 313 -3.71 17.38 -3.98
C ARG A 313 -2.85 16.12 -4.16
N GLN A 314 -3.47 14.94 -4.14
CA GLN A 314 -2.75 13.68 -4.38
C GLN A 314 -2.50 13.43 -5.87
N LEU A 315 -3.37 13.92 -6.76
CA LEU A 315 -3.14 13.84 -8.20
C LEU A 315 -1.98 14.76 -8.61
N ASP A 316 -1.90 15.96 -8.05
CA ASP A 316 -0.79 16.91 -8.25
C ASP A 316 0.53 16.30 -7.75
N PHE A 317 0.54 15.71 -6.55
CA PHE A 317 1.68 14.94 -6.05
C PHE A 317 2.13 13.84 -7.03
N LEU A 318 1.19 13.03 -7.54
CA LEU A 318 1.53 11.93 -8.47
C LEU A 318 2.02 12.45 -9.84
N GLU A 319 1.51 13.59 -10.31
CA GLU A 319 1.99 14.25 -11.53
C GLU A 319 3.43 14.75 -11.36
N ASP A 320 3.75 15.42 -10.25
CA ASP A 320 5.11 15.87 -9.96
C ASP A 320 6.06 14.67 -9.79
N TRP A 321 5.65 13.70 -8.97
CA TRP A 321 6.41 12.48 -8.71
C TRP A 321 6.69 11.69 -10.00
N THR A 322 5.82 11.74 -11.00
CA THR A 322 6.02 11.05 -12.30
C THR A 322 7.38 11.39 -12.93
N THR A 323 7.79 12.65 -12.85
CA THR A 323 9.04 13.14 -13.46
C THR A 323 10.22 13.19 -12.50
N ASN A 324 10.00 13.03 -11.19
CA ASN A 324 11.09 12.92 -10.22
C ASN A 324 11.73 11.52 -10.25
N TRP A 325 12.90 11.38 -10.88
CA TRP A 325 13.65 10.13 -10.99
C TRP A 325 14.92 10.11 -10.15
N LYS A 326 15.08 11.09 -9.24
CA LYS A 326 16.23 11.20 -8.34
C LYS A 326 16.44 9.89 -7.58
N ASP A 327 17.64 9.34 -7.74
CA ASP A 327 18.10 8.08 -7.14
C ASP A 327 17.21 6.86 -7.43
N ALA A 328 16.36 6.93 -8.47
CA ALA A 328 15.36 5.92 -8.77
C ALA A 328 15.57 5.31 -10.16
N ASP A 329 15.49 3.99 -10.22
CA ASP A 329 15.59 3.13 -11.39
C ASP A 329 14.21 2.63 -11.85
N MET A 330 13.34 2.35 -10.89
CA MET A 330 11.98 1.86 -11.10
C MET A 330 11.05 2.52 -10.08
N LYS A 331 9.74 2.43 -10.33
CA LYS A 331 8.72 3.10 -9.52
C LYS A 331 7.55 2.18 -9.19
N ALA A 332 6.95 2.38 -8.03
CA ALA A 332 5.74 1.70 -7.59
C ALA A 332 4.86 2.62 -6.75
N VAL A 333 3.55 2.40 -6.77
CA VAL A 333 2.57 3.10 -5.92
C VAL A 333 2.11 2.18 -4.81
N LEU A 334 2.05 2.68 -3.59
CA LEU A 334 1.60 1.99 -2.39
C LEU A 334 0.28 2.61 -1.93
N SER A 335 -0.77 1.80 -1.83
CA SER A 335 -2.11 2.25 -1.45
C SER A 335 -2.80 1.26 -0.53
N GLN A 336 -3.90 1.68 0.12
CA GLN A 336 -4.65 0.80 1.01
C GLN A 336 -5.39 -0.27 0.22
N THR A 337 -6.07 0.12 -0.86
CA THR A 337 -6.90 -0.79 -1.64
C THR A 337 -6.65 -0.69 -3.15
N ILE A 338 -7.07 -1.74 -3.86
CA ILE A 338 -6.82 -1.90 -5.30
C ILE A 338 -7.79 -1.09 -6.16
N PHE A 339 -7.34 -0.62 -7.32
CA PHE A 339 -8.09 0.17 -8.31
C PHE A 339 -9.12 -0.64 -9.13
N THR A 340 -9.81 -1.59 -8.50
CA THR A 340 -10.89 -2.38 -9.09
C THR A 340 -11.77 -2.97 -8.00
N ASN A 341 -13.04 -3.26 -8.30
CA ASN A 341 -13.82 -4.16 -7.48
C ASN A 341 -13.71 -5.59 -8.01
N LEU A 342 -12.74 -6.36 -7.50
CA LEU A 342 -12.50 -7.71 -7.99
C LEU A 342 -13.51 -8.71 -7.44
N ALA A 343 -13.80 -8.71 -6.14
CA ALA A 343 -14.61 -9.75 -5.51
C ALA A 343 -16.01 -9.87 -6.14
N THR A 344 -16.41 -11.10 -6.49
CA THR A 344 -17.77 -11.39 -6.98
C THR A 344 -18.65 -12.06 -5.94
N HIS A 345 -18.08 -12.61 -4.86
CA HIS A 345 -18.85 -13.28 -3.80
C HIS A 345 -18.30 -12.97 -2.41
N THR A 346 -19.20 -12.81 -1.44
CA THR A 346 -18.93 -12.57 -0.01
C THR A 346 -20.23 -12.66 0.80
N PRO A 347 -20.23 -13.07 2.09
CA PRO A 347 -19.15 -13.69 2.86
C PRO A 347 -19.04 -15.21 2.63
N THR A 348 -19.75 -15.76 1.65
CA THR A 348 -19.70 -17.17 1.26
C THR A 348 -19.64 -17.25 -0.26
N ILE A 349 -19.10 -18.35 -0.79
CA ILE A 349 -19.00 -18.55 -2.25
C ILE A 349 -20.38 -18.59 -2.94
N ASP A 350 -21.45 -18.93 -2.22
CA ASP A 350 -22.82 -18.95 -2.75
C ASP A 350 -23.52 -17.57 -2.73
N LYS A 351 -22.91 -16.55 -2.11
CA LYS A 351 -23.50 -15.21 -1.96
C LYS A 351 -22.82 -14.23 -2.90
N LYS A 352 -23.47 -13.98 -4.05
CA LYS A 352 -22.97 -13.03 -5.05
C LYS A 352 -23.01 -11.60 -4.53
N GLN A 353 -21.86 -10.93 -4.62
CA GLN A 353 -21.72 -9.49 -4.42
C GLN A 353 -22.02 -8.77 -5.73
N ARG A 354 -22.86 -7.74 -5.66
CA ARG A 354 -23.20 -6.95 -6.85
C ARG A 354 -22.10 -5.95 -7.19
N TYR A 355 -21.71 -5.15 -6.21
CA TYR A 355 -20.62 -4.18 -6.28
C TYR A 355 -20.16 -3.80 -4.86
N SER A 356 -18.98 -3.20 -4.74
CA SER A 356 -18.44 -2.58 -3.53
C SER A 356 -17.88 -1.21 -3.86
N THR A 357 -18.41 -0.13 -3.30
CA THR A 357 -17.85 1.23 -3.46
C THR A 357 -16.60 1.45 -2.60
N ASP A 358 -16.24 0.46 -1.80
CA ASP A 358 -15.15 0.52 -0.85
C ASP A 358 -13.78 0.43 -1.55
N ALA A 359 -13.60 -0.54 -2.46
CA ALA A 359 -12.40 -0.62 -3.29
C ALA A 359 -12.29 0.57 -4.26
N ASN A 360 -11.09 0.81 -4.81
CA ASN A 360 -10.83 1.93 -5.73
C ASN A 360 -11.31 1.66 -7.17
N GLY A 361 -12.23 0.71 -7.36
CA GLY A 361 -13.01 0.60 -8.60
C GLY A 361 -14.05 1.72 -8.77
N TRP A 362 -14.40 2.42 -7.68
CA TRP A 362 -15.36 3.52 -7.65
C TRP A 362 -14.80 4.73 -6.89
N PRO A 363 -15.13 5.98 -7.30
CA PRO A 363 -15.86 6.34 -8.52
C PRO A 363 -15.04 6.06 -9.78
N GLN A 364 -15.70 5.67 -10.89
CA GLN A 364 -15.01 5.23 -12.12
C GLN A 364 -14.18 6.36 -12.73
N SER A 365 -14.70 7.58 -12.79
CA SER A 365 -13.98 8.75 -13.26
C SER A 365 -12.77 9.07 -12.37
N GLY A 366 -12.92 8.98 -11.05
CA GLY A 366 -11.81 9.15 -10.09
C GLY A 366 -10.72 8.10 -10.24
N ARG A 367 -11.10 6.82 -10.38
CA ARG A 367 -10.19 5.71 -10.68
C ARG A 367 -9.42 5.96 -11.97
N ASN A 368 -10.12 6.33 -13.04
CA ASN A 368 -9.51 6.53 -14.34
C ASN A 368 -8.54 7.72 -14.34
N LYS A 369 -8.85 8.80 -13.61
CA LYS A 369 -7.89 9.90 -13.37
C LYS A 369 -6.62 9.39 -12.67
N ALA A 370 -6.76 8.67 -11.56
CA ALA A 370 -5.61 8.12 -10.84
C ALA A 370 -4.73 7.23 -11.73
N LEU A 371 -5.32 6.25 -12.42
CA LEU A 371 -4.56 5.34 -13.29
C LEU A 371 -3.90 6.05 -14.48
N LYS A 372 -4.54 7.11 -15.02
CA LYS A 372 -3.95 7.93 -16.09
C LYS A 372 -2.68 8.66 -15.63
N VAL A 373 -2.62 9.11 -14.38
CA VAL A 373 -1.42 9.73 -13.81
C VAL A 373 -0.37 8.66 -13.50
N ILE A 374 -0.76 7.61 -12.75
CA ILE A 374 0.16 6.55 -12.30
C ILE A 374 0.91 5.91 -13.48
N ARG A 375 0.21 5.58 -14.57
CA ARG A 375 0.84 4.91 -15.74
C ARG A 375 1.90 5.76 -16.43
N LYS A 376 1.86 7.10 -16.30
CA LYS A 376 2.86 7.98 -16.94
C LYS A 376 4.29 7.67 -16.48
N SER A 377 4.43 7.09 -15.30
CA SER A 377 5.73 6.69 -14.73
C SER A 377 6.06 5.20 -14.90
N PHE A 378 5.23 4.45 -15.64
CA PHE A 378 5.34 3.00 -15.81
C PHE A 378 5.37 2.23 -14.48
N SER A 379 4.65 2.75 -13.49
CA SER A 379 4.61 2.18 -12.14
C SER A 379 3.58 1.08 -12.01
N CYS A 380 3.94 0.01 -11.29
CA CYS A 380 2.97 -0.92 -10.73
C CYS A 380 2.35 -0.36 -9.44
N MET A 381 1.28 -0.97 -8.96
CA MET A 381 0.64 -0.64 -7.69
C MET A 381 0.64 -1.84 -6.74
N ILE A 382 0.83 -1.60 -5.44
CA ILE A 382 0.83 -2.62 -4.39
C ILE A 382 -0.16 -2.15 -3.32
N ALA A 383 -1.12 -3.01 -2.97
CA ALA A 383 -2.23 -2.66 -2.09
C ALA A 383 -2.67 -3.83 -1.20
N GLY A 384 -3.63 -3.58 -0.30
CA GLY A 384 -4.21 -4.53 0.66
C GLY A 384 -5.75 -4.61 0.62
N ASP A 385 -6.37 -4.60 1.80
CA ASP A 385 -7.83 -4.50 2.10
C ASP A 385 -8.73 -5.65 1.63
N GLN A 386 -8.61 -6.06 0.36
CA GLN A 386 -9.61 -6.91 -0.28
C GLN A 386 -9.66 -8.35 0.27
N HIS A 387 -8.74 -8.76 1.15
CA HIS A 387 -8.62 -10.13 1.67
C HIS A 387 -8.60 -11.20 0.58
N LEU A 388 -8.18 -10.82 -0.62
CA LEU A 388 -8.21 -11.65 -1.81
C LEU A 388 -6.98 -11.31 -2.62
N GLY A 389 -5.90 -12.04 -2.32
CA GLY A 389 -4.61 -11.87 -3.00
C GLY A 389 -4.83 -11.94 -4.51
N SER A 390 -4.44 -10.90 -5.25
CA SER A 390 -4.77 -10.82 -6.68
C SER A 390 -3.81 -9.95 -7.48
N VAL A 391 -3.44 -10.43 -8.66
CA VAL A 391 -2.68 -9.66 -9.65
C VAL A 391 -3.58 -9.32 -10.82
N VAL A 392 -3.76 -8.02 -11.06
CA VAL A 392 -4.63 -7.47 -12.10
C VAL A 392 -3.87 -6.47 -12.94
N HIS A 393 -4.02 -6.53 -14.25
CA HIS A 393 -3.52 -5.51 -15.18
C HIS A 393 -4.68 -4.59 -15.59
N HIS A 394 -4.53 -3.29 -15.35
CA HIS A 394 -5.62 -2.34 -15.52
C HIS A 394 -5.76 -1.81 -16.96
N GLY A 395 -7.00 -1.51 -17.33
CA GLY A 395 -7.32 -0.75 -18.53
C GLY A 395 -8.10 0.52 -18.22
N VAL A 396 -7.88 1.56 -19.04
CA VAL A 396 -8.66 2.81 -19.04
C VAL A 396 -9.34 2.95 -20.40
N GLU A 397 -8.63 3.45 -21.42
CA GLU A 397 -9.15 3.58 -22.78
C GLU A 397 -9.25 2.23 -23.50
N ASP A 398 -8.30 1.34 -23.26
CA ASP A 398 -8.28 -0.04 -23.77
C ASP A 398 -7.88 -1.02 -22.67
N TRP A 399 -7.83 -2.31 -22.98
CA TRP A 399 -7.29 -3.33 -22.08
C TRP A 399 -5.77 -3.17 -21.91
N ASN A 400 -5.26 -3.44 -20.72
CA ASN A 400 -3.82 -3.56 -20.46
C ASN A 400 -3.01 -2.28 -20.76
N ASN A 401 -3.65 -1.11 -20.71
CA ASN A 401 -3.01 0.17 -21.04
C ASN A 401 -2.81 1.08 -19.81
N ALA A 402 -2.83 0.50 -18.61
CA ALA A 402 -2.46 1.10 -17.32
C ALA A 402 -1.85 0.03 -16.41
N GLY A 403 -1.18 0.41 -15.32
CA GLY A 403 -0.30 -0.47 -14.57
C GLY A 403 -0.88 -1.80 -14.04
N PHE A 404 0.02 -2.72 -13.73
CA PHE A 404 -0.26 -3.91 -12.91
C PHE A 404 -0.46 -3.52 -11.46
N SER A 405 -1.46 -4.12 -10.82
CA SER A 405 -1.69 -4.03 -9.38
C SER A 405 -1.59 -5.39 -8.73
N PHE A 406 -0.94 -5.45 -7.57
CA PHE A 406 -0.97 -6.59 -6.67
C PHE A 406 -1.64 -6.20 -5.35
N ALA A 407 -2.87 -6.68 -5.13
CA ALA A 407 -3.46 -6.68 -3.80
C ALA A 407 -2.91 -7.90 -3.04
N VAL A 408 -2.18 -7.68 -1.95
CA VAL A 408 -1.70 -8.78 -1.11
C VAL A 408 -2.87 -9.42 -0.35
N PRO A 409 -2.80 -10.73 -0.05
CA PRO A 409 -3.83 -11.39 0.75
C PRO A 409 -3.81 -10.85 2.19
N ALA A 410 -4.88 -11.11 2.93
CA ALA A 410 -4.90 -10.82 4.35
C ALA A 410 -3.94 -11.74 5.11
N THR A 411 -3.13 -11.21 6.01
CA THR A 411 -2.23 -12.00 6.85
C THR A 411 -3.00 -12.94 7.77
N SER A 412 -4.16 -12.49 8.26
CA SER A 412 -5.13 -13.29 9.00
C SER A 412 -6.53 -13.03 8.46
N ASN A 413 -6.98 -13.84 7.50
CA ASN A 413 -8.20 -13.58 6.74
C ASN A 413 -9.49 -13.88 7.53
N PHE A 414 -10.07 -12.86 8.18
CA PHE A 414 -11.33 -13.02 8.91
C PHE A 414 -12.58 -12.93 8.03
N TRP A 415 -12.49 -12.24 6.89
CA TRP A 415 -13.61 -11.98 5.99
C TRP A 415 -13.27 -12.39 4.57
N MET A 416 -13.55 -13.65 4.24
CA MET A 416 -13.24 -14.19 2.92
C MET A 416 -14.10 -13.57 1.83
N ARG A 417 -13.46 -13.32 0.69
CA ARG A 417 -14.05 -12.92 -0.57
C ARG A 417 -13.59 -13.91 -1.65
N TRP A 418 -14.38 -14.07 -2.72
CA TRP A 418 -14.02 -14.95 -3.84
C TRP A 418 -14.12 -14.21 -5.17
N TRP A 419 -13.20 -14.56 -6.07
CA TRP A 419 -13.31 -14.30 -7.50
C TRP A 419 -13.82 -15.55 -8.20
N ASN A 420 -15.11 -15.51 -8.54
CA ASN A 420 -15.80 -16.56 -9.26
C ASN A 420 -16.66 -15.90 -10.36
N PRO A 421 -16.09 -15.58 -11.53
CA PRO A 421 -16.82 -14.93 -12.60
C PRO A 421 -17.79 -15.90 -13.28
N ASP A 422 -18.91 -15.40 -13.82
CA ASP A 422 -19.95 -16.24 -14.44
C ASP A 422 -19.51 -16.88 -15.77
N ALA A 423 -18.47 -16.34 -16.40
CA ALA A 423 -17.94 -16.80 -17.67
C ALA A 423 -16.40 -16.75 -17.65
N PRO A 424 -15.72 -17.58 -18.46
CA PRO A 424 -14.28 -17.50 -18.59
C PRO A 424 -13.81 -16.14 -19.13
N GLY A 425 -12.63 -15.69 -18.68
CA GLY A 425 -12.04 -14.45 -19.15
C GLY A 425 -11.62 -14.50 -20.60
N LYS A 426 -11.71 -13.37 -21.30
CA LYS A 426 -11.26 -13.24 -22.70
C LYS A 426 -9.75 -13.09 -22.77
N ASN A 427 -9.15 -13.35 -23.93
CA ASN A 427 -7.69 -13.18 -24.17
C ASN A 427 -6.79 -13.81 -23.09
N ARG A 428 -7.26 -14.90 -22.49
CA ARG A 428 -6.55 -15.65 -21.46
C ARG A 428 -5.33 -16.35 -22.05
N MET A 429 -4.24 -16.43 -21.28
CA MET A 429 -3.07 -17.23 -21.65
C MET A 429 -3.46 -18.71 -21.85
N LYS A 430 -2.91 -19.34 -22.88
CA LYS A 430 -3.20 -20.76 -23.17
C LYS A 430 -2.88 -21.63 -21.95
N GLY A 431 -3.86 -22.41 -21.49
CA GLY A 431 -3.72 -23.29 -20.33
C GLY A 431 -3.89 -22.63 -18.96
N ALA A 432 -4.11 -21.30 -18.89
CA ALA A 432 -4.41 -20.63 -17.64
C ALA A 432 -5.85 -20.92 -17.16
N PRO A 433 -6.13 -20.79 -15.84
CA PRO A 433 -7.46 -21.06 -15.27
C PRO A 433 -8.56 -20.17 -15.86
N ASP A 434 -9.78 -20.68 -16.01
CA ASP A 434 -10.90 -19.96 -16.63
C ASP A 434 -11.22 -18.60 -16.01
N TYR A 435 -10.94 -18.44 -14.72
CA TYR A 435 -11.12 -17.18 -14.02
C TYR A 435 -10.08 -16.08 -14.40
N THR A 436 -9.08 -16.38 -15.23
CA THR A 436 -8.06 -15.41 -15.68
C THR A 436 -8.38 -14.87 -17.08
N GLY A 437 -7.75 -13.75 -17.45
CA GLY A 437 -8.01 -13.02 -18.70
C GLY A 437 -8.76 -11.71 -18.47
N GLU A 438 -9.30 -11.15 -19.55
CA GLU A 438 -9.99 -9.86 -19.59
C GLU A 438 -11.45 -9.96 -19.09
N PHE A 439 -11.79 -9.09 -18.15
CA PHE A 439 -13.11 -8.92 -17.54
C PHE A 439 -13.47 -7.46 -17.37
N LYS A 440 -14.78 -7.18 -17.32
CA LYS A 440 -15.27 -5.93 -16.77
C LYS A 440 -15.61 -6.17 -15.31
N ASP A 441 -15.06 -5.35 -14.42
CA ASP A 441 -15.41 -5.40 -13.00
C ASP A 441 -16.87 -4.94 -12.78
N ALA A 442 -17.32 -4.95 -11.53
CA ALA A 442 -18.69 -4.56 -11.19
C ALA A 442 -19.06 -3.11 -11.59
N PHE A 443 -18.09 -2.23 -11.80
CA PHE A 443 -18.26 -0.84 -12.23
C PHE A 443 -18.00 -0.64 -13.73
N HIS A 444 -17.86 -1.74 -14.47
CA HIS A 444 -17.51 -1.78 -15.89
C HIS A 444 -16.08 -1.33 -16.23
N ASN A 445 -15.19 -1.27 -15.23
CA ASN A 445 -13.77 -1.03 -15.46
C ASN A 445 -13.13 -2.23 -16.18
N LYS A 446 -12.20 -1.95 -17.10
CA LYS A 446 -11.44 -2.99 -17.80
C LYS A 446 -10.32 -3.51 -16.90
N ILE A 447 -10.32 -4.81 -16.67
CA ILE A 447 -9.29 -5.51 -15.88
C ILE A 447 -8.89 -6.82 -16.55
N THR A 448 -7.60 -7.13 -16.54
CA THR A 448 -7.10 -8.45 -16.91
C THR A 448 -6.58 -9.15 -15.67
N VAL A 449 -7.23 -10.24 -15.27
CA VAL A 449 -6.89 -11.00 -14.07
C VAL A 449 -5.81 -12.01 -14.41
N HIS A 450 -4.67 -11.94 -13.72
CA HIS A 450 -3.54 -12.85 -13.92
C HIS A 450 -3.50 -13.98 -12.89
N ALA A 451 -3.76 -13.67 -11.62
CA ALA A 451 -3.77 -14.64 -10.54
C ALA A 451 -4.71 -14.19 -9.41
N VAL A 452 -5.37 -15.13 -8.75
CA VAL A 452 -6.21 -14.88 -7.56
C VAL A 452 -6.07 -16.02 -6.55
N ALA A 453 -5.79 -15.67 -5.30
CA ALA A 453 -5.69 -16.60 -4.17
C ALA A 453 -7.10 -16.86 -3.65
N ASN A 454 -7.90 -17.59 -4.40
CA ASN A 454 -9.26 -17.93 -3.99
C ASN A 454 -9.22 -18.86 -2.75
N PRO A 455 -10.03 -18.58 -1.71
CA PRO A 455 -10.16 -19.50 -0.58
C PRO A 455 -10.67 -20.87 -1.01
N THR A 456 -10.16 -21.94 -0.41
CA THR A 456 -10.67 -23.30 -0.61
C THR A 456 -11.87 -23.59 0.29
N HIS A 457 -12.00 -22.86 1.40
CA HIS A 457 -13.22 -22.86 2.21
C HIS A 457 -14.38 -22.20 1.44
N LYS A 458 -15.60 -22.65 1.73
CA LYS A 458 -16.84 -22.13 1.09
C LYS A 458 -17.53 -21.02 1.90
N ASP A 459 -17.21 -20.92 3.18
CA ASP A 459 -17.84 -19.99 4.12
C ASP A 459 -16.88 -19.56 5.23
N ASN A 460 -17.18 -18.45 5.91
CA ASN A 460 -16.35 -17.90 6.98
C ASN A 460 -16.33 -18.71 8.29
N LYS A 461 -16.93 -19.91 8.33
CA LYS A 461 -16.98 -20.71 9.57
C LYS A 461 -15.57 -21.14 10.00
N PRO A 462 -15.27 -21.14 11.31
CA PRO A 462 -14.00 -21.65 11.82
C PRO A 462 -13.80 -23.13 11.44
N ARG A 463 -12.56 -23.50 11.15
CA ARG A 463 -12.11 -24.87 10.88
C ARG A 463 -11.02 -25.25 11.89
N GLU A 464 -10.55 -26.50 11.84
CA GLU A 464 -9.48 -26.97 12.71
C GLU A 464 -8.17 -26.21 12.45
N ASP A 465 -7.77 -26.09 11.18
CA ASP A 465 -6.74 -25.14 10.75
C ASP A 465 -7.39 -23.76 10.49
N LEU A 466 -7.04 -22.78 11.33
CA LEU A 466 -7.72 -21.50 11.36
C LEU A 466 -7.27 -20.53 10.27
N LEU A 467 -6.13 -20.78 9.62
CA LEU A 467 -5.58 -19.93 8.57
C LEU A 467 -5.61 -20.60 7.19
N LYS A 468 -5.30 -21.89 7.12
CA LYS A 468 -5.23 -22.62 5.85
C LYS A 468 -6.58 -22.66 5.17
N GLY A 469 -6.57 -22.51 3.84
CA GLY A 469 -7.79 -22.56 3.02
C GLY A 469 -8.67 -21.31 3.12
N ARG A 470 -8.28 -20.31 3.93
CA ARG A 470 -8.93 -19.00 3.99
C ARG A 470 -8.31 -17.96 3.07
N ALA A 471 -7.36 -18.34 2.22
CA ALA A 471 -6.53 -17.41 1.46
C ALA A 471 -5.79 -16.40 2.37
N ALA A 472 -5.22 -16.89 3.48
CA ALA A 472 -4.40 -16.09 4.37
C ALA A 472 -2.94 -16.15 3.91
N GLY A 473 -2.23 -15.03 3.92
CA GLY A 473 -0.87 -14.99 3.39
C GLY A 473 -0.18 -13.63 3.44
N TYR A 474 0.84 -13.48 2.60
CA TYR A 474 1.56 -12.23 2.39
C TYR A 474 2.17 -12.17 0.99
N GLY A 475 2.57 -10.98 0.55
CA GLY A 475 3.19 -10.74 -0.75
C GLY A 475 4.71 -10.62 -0.66
N ILE A 476 5.42 -11.13 -1.67
CA ILE A 476 6.83 -10.79 -1.95
C ILE A 476 6.89 -10.14 -3.33
N ILE A 477 7.49 -8.96 -3.41
CA ILE A 477 7.65 -8.21 -4.65
C ILE A 477 9.15 -8.03 -4.91
N LYS A 478 9.60 -8.42 -6.10
CA LYS A 478 11.00 -8.34 -6.52
C LYS A 478 11.13 -7.36 -7.68
N PHE A 479 11.92 -6.32 -7.48
CA PHE A 479 12.23 -5.32 -8.51
C PHE A 479 13.63 -5.60 -9.06
N ASN A 480 13.71 -6.20 -10.24
CA ASN A 480 14.98 -6.48 -10.91
C ASN A 480 15.37 -5.30 -11.80
N LYS A 481 16.32 -4.49 -11.33
CA LYS A 481 16.71 -3.24 -11.99
C LYS A 481 17.42 -3.46 -13.33
N PRO A 482 18.40 -4.39 -13.47
CA PRO A 482 19.04 -4.63 -14.76
C PRO A 482 18.05 -5.11 -15.84
N ASN A 483 17.09 -5.96 -15.48
CA ASN A 483 16.13 -6.48 -16.43
C ASN A 483 14.89 -5.60 -16.63
N ARG A 484 14.66 -4.62 -15.74
CA ARG A 484 13.42 -3.83 -15.64
C ARG A 484 12.19 -4.74 -15.51
N GLN A 485 12.30 -5.77 -14.67
CA GLN A 485 11.24 -6.75 -14.42
C GLN A 485 10.74 -6.65 -12.98
N ILE A 486 9.44 -6.85 -12.81
CA ILE A 486 8.75 -6.84 -11.52
C ILE A 486 8.09 -8.19 -11.36
N THR A 487 8.45 -8.92 -10.31
CA THR A 487 7.85 -10.22 -9.98
C THR A 487 7.04 -10.10 -8.71
N PHE A 488 5.78 -10.53 -8.79
CA PHE A 488 4.88 -10.66 -7.65
C PHE A 488 4.79 -12.13 -7.25
N GLU A 489 4.88 -12.40 -5.96
CA GLU A 489 4.66 -13.71 -5.34
C GLU A 489 3.64 -13.56 -4.21
N CYS A 490 2.73 -14.52 -4.08
CA CYS A 490 1.72 -14.55 -3.02
C CYS A 490 1.88 -15.84 -2.24
N TRP A 491 2.32 -15.77 -0.98
CA TRP A 491 2.64 -16.92 -0.15
C TRP A 491 1.56 -17.19 0.88
N GLU A 492 1.16 -18.45 1.03
CA GLU A 492 0.21 -18.90 2.04
C GLU A 492 0.85 -18.87 3.44
N ARG A 493 0.03 -18.60 4.48
CA ARG A 493 0.42 -18.81 5.88
C ARG A 493 0.81 -20.27 6.14
N ASN A 494 1.70 -20.48 7.11
CA ASN A 494 2.15 -21.79 7.56
C ASN A 494 2.89 -22.63 6.49
N VAL A 495 3.50 -21.95 5.50
CA VAL A 495 4.38 -22.56 4.48
C VAL A 495 5.83 -22.11 4.71
N ASP A 496 6.77 -23.05 4.76
CA ASP A 496 8.22 -22.72 4.67
C ASP A 496 8.58 -22.47 3.20
N MET A 497 8.94 -21.24 2.87
CA MET A 497 9.28 -20.81 1.51
C MET A 497 10.51 -21.55 0.95
N PHE A 498 11.38 -22.04 1.83
CA PHE A 498 12.66 -22.64 1.47
C PHE A 498 12.64 -24.17 1.51
N ALA A 499 11.50 -24.77 1.88
CA ALA A 499 11.35 -26.22 1.84
C ALA A 499 11.42 -26.75 0.38
N PRO A 500 11.93 -27.97 0.16
CA PRO A 500 11.94 -28.58 -1.17
C PRO A 500 10.53 -28.61 -1.78
N ASN A 501 10.42 -28.19 -3.05
CA ASN A 501 9.16 -28.09 -3.80
C ASN A 501 8.14 -27.08 -3.27
N SER A 502 8.50 -26.22 -2.31
CA SER A 502 7.65 -25.13 -1.85
C SER A 502 7.37 -24.15 -2.99
N ARG A 503 6.14 -23.63 -3.04
CA ARG A 503 5.67 -22.72 -4.10
C ARG A 503 4.71 -21.70 -3.49
N PRO A 504 4.64 -20.48 -4.05
CA PRO A 504 3.56 -19.56 -3.73
C PRO A 504 2.20 -20.16 -4.15
N TYR A 505 1.11 -19.47 -3.82
CA TYR A 505 -0.23 -19.81 -4.27
C TYR A 505 -0.26 -20.09 -5.78
N THR A 506 -1.15 -21.00 -6.20
CA THR A 506 -1.34 -21.33 -7.62
C THR A 506 -1.62 -20.08 -8.45
N GLY A 507 -0.88 -19.92 -9.55
CA GLY A 507 -0.94 -18.74 -10.42
C GLY A 507 0.21 -17.76 -10.20
N TRP A 508 0.96 -17.90 -9.11
CA TRP A 508 2.19 -17.15 -8.85
C TRP A 508 3.44 -18.02 -9.10
N PRO A 509 4.62 -17.40 -9.34
CA PRO A 509 4.85 -15.95 -9.50
C PRO A 509 4.20 -15.37 -10.76
N VAL A 510 3.88 -14.08 -10.73
CA VAL A 510 3.50 -13.29 -11.92
C VAL A 510 4.59 -12.25 -12.17
N THR A 511 5.18 -12.26 -13.36
CA THR A 511 6.23 -11.31 -13.76
C THR A 511 5.75 -10.42 -14.89
N CYS A 512 6.04 -9.11 -14.80
CA CYS A 512 5.83 -8.14 -15.86
C CYS A 512 7.10 -7.30 -16.08
N ASN A 513 7.24 -6.71 -17.26
CA ASN A 513 8.27 -5.70 -17.51
C ASN A 513 7.75 -4.32 -17.09
N GLN A 514 8.66 -3.41 -16.76
CA GLN A 514 8.33 -2.03 -16.41
C GLN A 514 7.43 -1.39 -17.48
N GLU A 515 7.80 -1.50 -18.75
CA GLU A 515 7.05 -0.91 -19.88
C GLU A 515 5.64 -1.51 -20.06
N ASP A 516 5.37 -2.70 -19.53
CA ASP A 516 4.02 -3.28 -19.58
C ASP A 516 3.01 -2.45 -18.76
N ASN A 517 3.47 -1.66 -17.78
CA ASN A 517 2.61 -0.80 -16.95
C ASN A 517 2.05 0.43 -17.69
N PHE A 518 2.51 0.71 -18.91
CA PHE A 518 1.86 1.64 -19.82
C PHE A 518 2.05 1.23 -21.28
N LEU A 519 1.39 0.12 -21.64
CA LEU A 519 1.45 -0.41 -23.00
C LEU A 519 0.61 0.43 -23.98
N ILE A 520 1.29 1.05 -24.95
CA ILE A 520 0.66 1.72 -26.10
C ILE A 520 0.75 0.79 -27.31
N LYS A 521 -0.29 -0.05 -27.49
CA LYS A 521 -0.34 -1.05 -28.57
C LYS A 521 -0.60 -0.44 -29.95
N ASN A 522 -1.62 0.42 -30.05
CA ASN A 522 -2.03 1.10 -31.28
C ASN A 522 -1.82 2.61 -31.11
N GLY A 523 -0.58 3.07 -31.27
CA GLY A 523 -0.23 4.48 -31.11
C GLY A 523 0.70 4.98 -32.21
N TYR A 524 1.34 6.11 -31.92
CA TYR A 524 2.30 6.77 -32.79
C TYR A 524 3.69 6.69 -32.17
N GLU A 525 4.70 6.79 -33.02
CA GLU A 525 6.09 6.70 -32.67
C GLU A 525 6.76 8.06 -32.82
N LEU A 526 7.54 8.44 -31.82
CA LEU A 526 8.53 9.51 -31.94
C LEU A 526 9.84 8.93 -32.53
N PRO A 527 10.77 9.80 -32.99
CA PRO A 527 12.07 9.35 -33.48
C PRO A 527 12.79 8.44 -32.48
N THR A 528 13.56 7.48 -32.98
CA THR A 528 14.42 6.66 -32.11
C THR A 528 15.56 7.52 -31.57
N LEU A 529 15.69 7.57 -30.25
CA LEU A 529 16.76 8.26 -29.55
C LEU A 529 17.96 7.33 -29.41
N LYS A 530 19.15 7.81 -29.78
CA LYS A 530 20.43 7.18 -29.45
C LYS A 530 21.20 8.10 -28.52
N LEU A 531 21.38 7.67 -27.29
CA LEU A 531 21.95 8.46 -26.21
C LEU A 531 23.43 8.11 -26.04
N SER A 532 24.29 9.09 -25.78
CA SER A 532 25.71 8.82 -25.52
C SER A 532 25.98 8.21 -24.15
N LYS A 533 25.05 8.37 -23.19
CA LYS A 533 25.06 7.73 -21.87
C LYS A 533 23.87 6.78 -21.71
N SER A 534 24.06 5.66 -21.02
CA SER A 534 22.99 4.69 -20.75
C SER A 534 22.07 5.12 -19.60
N ASN A 535 20.88 4.51 -19.54
CA ASN A 535 19.91 4.58 -18.44
C ASN A 535 19.50 6.01 -18.07
N GLN A 536 19.32 6.84 -19.08
CA GLN A 536 18.90 8.22 -18.93
C GLN A 536 17.39 8.28 -18.76
N VAL A 537 16.93 9.34 -18.12
CA VAL A 537 15.50 9.64 -18.06
C VAL A 537 15.08 10.23 -19.39
N VAL A 538 13.96 9.75 -19.91
CA VAL A 538 13.29 10.31 -21.07
C VAL A 538 11.88 10.70 -20.67
N THR A 539 11.57 12.00 -20.76
CA THR A 539 10.24 12.55 -20.48
C THR A 539 9.63 13.08 -21.78
N VAL A 540 8.43 12.59 -22.11
CA VAL A 540 7.68 13.03 -23.28
C VAL A 540 6.56 13.96 -22.81
N ARG A 541 6.47 15.14 -23.41
CA ARG A 541 5.43 16.14 -23.13
C ARG A 541 4.67 16.51 -24.38
N ASP A 542 3.39 16.80 -24.24
CA ASP A 542 2.65 17.47 -25.29
C ASP A 542 3.27 18.85 -25.55
N ARG A 543 3.47 19.20 -26.84
CA ARG A 543 4.16 20.45 -27.19
C ARG A 543 3.36 21.70 -26.79
N TYR A 544 2.04 21.61 -26.83
CA TYR A 544 1.11 22.73 -26.63
C TYR A 544 0.65 22.82 -25.18
N THR A 545 0.10 21.75 -24.63
CA THR A 545 -0.43 21.76 -23.25
C THR A 545 0.67 21.67 -22.20
N LYS A 546 1.87 21.19 -22.58
CA LYS A 546 3.00 20.90 -21.68
C LYS A 546 2.78 19.72 -20.73
N ASP A 547 1.65 19.04 -20.86
CA ASP A 547 1.32 17.88 -20.05
C ASP A 547 2.36 16.78 -20.25
N VAL A 548 2.78 16.17 -19.15
CA VAL A 548 3.57 14.95 -19.20
C VAL A 548 2.71 13.85 -19.80
N ILE A 549 3.20 13.26 -20.89
CA ILE A 549 2.60 12.06 -21.50
C ILE A 549 3.13 10.82 -20.79
N HIS A 550 4.45 10.72 -20.64
CA HIS A 550 5.10 9.73 -19.81
C HIS A 550 6.55 10.14 -19.51
N SER A 551 7.13 9.54 -18.47
CA SER A 551 8.53 9.69 -18.08
C SER A 551 9.07 8.33 -17.66
N ILE A 552 10.28 7.98 -18.11
CA ILE A 552 10.89 6.68 -17.80
C ILE A 552 12.41 6.78 -17.75
N ARG A 553 13.05 6.12 -16.78
CA ARG A 553 14.48 5.80 -16.88
C ARG A 553 14.66 4.60 -17.81
N ILE A 554 15.19 4.84 -19.01
CA ILE A 554 15.27 3.80 -20.05
C ILE A 554 16.26 2.70 -19.66
N LYS A 555 16.21 1.58 -20.38
CA LYS A 555 17.23 0.52 -20.30
C LYS A 555 18.22 0.67 -21.46
N GLY A 556 19.51 0.81 -21.15
CA GLY A 556 20.55 0.97 -22.16
C GLY A 556 20.59 2.38 -22.74
N ASN A 557 20.99 2.52 -24.00
CA ASN A 557 21.28 3.81 -24.65
C ASN A 557 20.37 4.10 -25.87
N THR A 558 19.37 3.27 -26.12
CA THR A 558 18.45 3.42 -27.26
C THR A 558 17.03 3.31 -26.77
N TYR A 559 16.19 4.27 -27.14
CA TYR A 559 14.78 4.26 -26.77
C TYR A 559 13.93 4.86 -27.88
N LYS A 560 12.74 4.28 -28.09
CA LYS A 560 11.78 4.77 -29.09
C LYS A 560 10.48 5.11 -28.36
N PRO A 561 10.27 6.39 -28.00
CA PRO A 561 9.07 6.77 -27.30
C PRO A 561 7.81 6.53 -28.14
N LYS A 562 6.73 6.17 -27.47
CA LYS A 562 5.40 5.99 -28.08
C LYS A 562 4.40 6.89 -27.41
N VAL A 563 3.44 7.37 -28.18
CA VAL A 563 2.36 8.23 -27.72
C VAL A 563 1.02 7.71 -28.25
N MET A 564 -0.07 7.95 -27.53
CA MET A 564 -1.38 7.45 -27.93
C MET A 564 -1.99 8.22 -29.10
N TYR A 565 -1.64 9.50 -29.27
CA TYR A 565 -2.28 10.40 -30.23
C TYR A 565 -1.26 10.93 -31.25
N SER A 566 -1.75 11.30 -32.43
CA SER A 566 -0.94 12.07 -33.37
C SER A 566 -0.74 13.47 -32.80
N GLY A 567 0.40 14.08 -33.07
CA GLY A 567 0.67 15.43 -32.61
C GLY A 567 2.14 15.77 -32.66
N ILE A 568 2.47 16.90 -32.04
CA ILE A 568 3.82 17.41 -31.89
C ILE A 568 4.16 17.34 -30.41
N TYR A 569 5.35 16.84 -30.11
CA TYR A 569 5.79 16.58 -28.75
C TYR A 569 7.15 17.22 -28.47
N THR A 570 7.39 17.51 -27.19
CA THR A 570 8.72 17.80 -26.66
C THR A 570 9.25 16.54 -25.99
N VAL A 571 10.51 16.20 -26.23
CA VAL A 571 11.20 15.09 -25.54
C VAL A 571 12.36 15.66 -24.75
N GLU A 572 12.35 15.45 -23.44
CA GLU A 572 13.42 15.81 -22.52
C GLU A 572 14.26 14.57 -22.20
N VAL A 573 15.58 14.70 -22.24
CA VAL A 573 16.53 13.61 -22.00
C VAL A 573 17.53 14.04 -20.92
N GLY A 574 17.73 13.19 -19.91
CA GLY A 574 18.59 13.48 -18.76
C GLY A 574 17.81 14.07 -17.57
N GLU A 575 18.54 14.53 -16.56
CA GLU A 575 17.99 15.02 -15.30
C GLU A 575 18.77 16.26 -14.83
N GLY A 576 18.13 17.13 -14.06
CA GLY A 576 18.76 18.32 -13.49
C GLY A 576 19.37 19.24 -14.55
N GLU A 577 20.57 19.76 -14.28
CA GLU A 577 21.28 20.67 -15.18
C GLU A 577 21.76 20.02 -16.50
N ALA A 578 21.86 18.69 -16.54
CA ALA A 578 22.28 17.94 -17.72
C ALA A 578 21.10 17.62 -18.67
N MET A 579 19.88 18.04 -18.33
CA MET A 579 18.69 17.77 -19.12
C MET A 579 18.70 18.55 -20.45
N GLN A 580 18.40 17.87 -21.54
CA GLN A 580 18.29 18.45 -22.88
C GLN A 580 16.89 18.29 -23.44
N SER A 581 16.37 19.31 -24.13
CA SER A 581 15.05 19.29 -24.74
C SER A 581 15.12 19.24 -26.26
N LEU A 582 14.43 18.27 -26.84
CA LEU A 582 14.17 18.13 -28.26
C LEU A 582 12.75 18.63 -28.53
N TYR A 583 12.63 19.71 -29.29
CA TYR A 583 11.34 20.32 -29.59
C TYR A 583 10.78 19.87 -30.93
N ASP A 584 9.47 20.05 -31.07
CA ASP A 584 8.73 19.93 -32.33
C ASP A 584 8.84 18.55 -33.01
N LEU A 585 8.89 17.49 -32.19
CA LEU A 585 8.95 16.11 -32.68
C LEU A 585 7.55 15.63 -33.09
N GLU A 586 7.37 15.38 -34.38
CA GLU A 586 6.12 14.86 -34.93
C GLU A 586 5.96 13.35 -34.67
N ALA A 587 4.81 12.96 -34.12
CA ALA A 587 4.46 11.57 -33.91
C ALA A 587 3.86 10.94 -35.18
N LYS A 588 4.47 9.85 -35.65
CA LYS A 588 4.09 9.16 -36.90
C LYS A 588 3.65 7.74 -36.61
N THR A 589 2.73 7.17 -37.40
CA THR A 589 2.30 5.76 -37.24
C THR A 589 3.46 4.78 -37.39
N LYS A 590 4.45 5.14 -38.22
CA LYS A 590 5.72 4.44 -38.33
C LYS A 590 6.83 5.48 -38.50
N ASN A 591 7.63 5.68 -37.47
CA ASN A 591 8.72 6.63 -37.47
C ASN A 591 10.06 5.90 -37.67
N LYS A 592 10.83 6.30 -38.68
CA LYS A 592 12.16 5.74 -39.00
C LYS A 592 13.30 6.70 -38.66
N ASP A 593 12.97 7.91 -38.21
CA ASP A 593 13.94 8.94 -37.92
C ASP A 593 14.74 8.54 -36.67
N ILE A 594 16.02 8.89 -36.65
CA ILE A 594 16.94 8.62 -35.54
C ILE A 594 17.56 9.95 -35.12
N ILE A 595 17.53 10.25 -33.83
CA ILE A 595 18.16 11.42 -33.24
C ILE A 595 19.24 10.94 -32.27
N SER A 596 20.48 11.37 -32.50
CA SER A 596 21.56 11.19 -31.54
C SER A 596 21.56 12.34 -30.53
N VAL A 597 21.65 12.02 -29.24
CA VAL A 597 21.66 13.00 -28.14
C VAL A 597 22.95 12.80 -27.35
N GLU A 598 23.82 13.80 -27.41
CA GLU A 598 25.08 13.83 -26.66
C GLU A 598 24.84 14.44 -25.28
N ILE A 599 24.93 13.62 -24.23
CA ILE A 599 24.62 14.04 -22.85
C ILE A 599 25.89 14.50 -22.16
N LEU A 600 25.88 15.75 -21.69
CA LEU A 600 26.99 16.41 -21.01
C LEU A 600 27.32 15.70 -19.69
#